data_AF-A0A6N2BAC0-F1
#
_entry.id   AF-A0A6N2BAC0-F1
#
_cell.length_a   1.000
_cell.length_b   1.000
_cell.length_c   1.000
_cell.angle_alpha   90.00
_cell.angle_beta   90.00
_cell.angle_gamma   90.00
#
_symmetry.space_group_name_H-M   'P 1'
#
loop_
_entity.id
_entity.type
_entity.pdbx_description
1 polymer ?
#
loop_
_entity_poly.entity_id
_entity_poly.type
_entity_poly.pdbx_seq_one_letter_code
_entity_poly.pdbx_strand_id
1 'polypeptide(L)'
;MRSQLGSRRRRLSPYRALIATAAFTVVGLLILTLRSVDPSTQLPITTSENVNAKPADTNLHSNHSDAQPLKTCATVEEMGEVFRSGFWEESCRVRKIIESHFAINGASRVRALPPEEFCRHGFVLGKASEAGFGNEMYKILTAGALSVMLNRSLIIGQSRGRFPFEDFISYSNLTFTLKEIKHLWRQNGCLTKYGRHLVIRIDDFQKPARTNVLCSNWRVWEQPIIWFQNTTDAVAAQFFLKNVHDDMRIAASNLFGKPDDLHHRPNVFGELMRLLIFPSENIQHAVNWALRSGADPDIALHMRMLMNRSIRAVQAAFSCIRKSVENLKLISKPRIILVSDNPSLVRDIAPDLNQFAEVLHFDFKHFKGNISGNSNFHTVDFRTKDWGTAPRWVAFVDFFLASRAKHAVISGAHRRVGTTFAQLVAALAAANNLEEERSSAGTNFTFLSSFQSNLLREGLKNQIGWGHVWNRFAGTLSCHNQSRQCARTPILPPAWWDGLWQSPIPRDVNRMEAYGIHLSGFGTFDDNQLHSFCSSRKKPVLTIPLI
;
A
#
# COMPACT_ATOMS: atom_id res chain seq x y z
N MET A 1 51.56 -46.67 -4.81
CA MET A 1 52.00 -45.40 -5.44
C MET A 1 50.82 -44.43 -5.46
N ARG A 2 50.93 -43.32 -4.73
CA ARG A 2 49.97 -42.19 -4.72
C ARG A 2 50.40 -41.19 -5.80
N SER A 3 49.48 -40.72 -6.64
CA SER A 3 49.67 -39.54 -7.47
C SER A 3 48.67 -38.46 -7.08
N GLN A 4 49.18 -37.40 -6.44
CA GLN A 4 48.49 -36.13 -6.21
C GLN A 4 48.70 -35.25 -7.45
N LEU A 5 47.64 -34.64 -8.00
CA LEU A 5 47.75 -33.45 -8.84
C LEU A 5 47.06 -32.27 -8.14
N GLY A 6 47.88 -31.35 -7.65
CA GLY A 6 47.46 -30.10 -7.02
C GLY A 6 47.05 -29.04 -8.04
N SER A 7 45.91 -28.39 -7.79
CA SER A 7 45.46 -27.21 -8.52
C SER A 7 46.16 -25.95 -7.99
N ARG A 8 46.94 -25.28 -8.84
CA ARG A 8 47.71 -24.07 -8.54
C ARG A 8 46.78 -22.84 -8.54
N ARG A 9 46.36 -22.37 -7.36
CA ARG A 9 45.73 -21.04 -7.20
C ARG A 9 46.75 -19.93 -7.52
N ARG A 10 46.57 -19.19 -8.62
CA ARG A 10 47.31 -17.96 -8.91
C ARG A 10 46.96 -16.91 -7.86
N ARG A 11 47.90 -16.57 -6.98
CA ARG A 11 47.79 -15.42 -6.06
C ARG A 11 47.88 -14.14 -6.89
N LEU A 12 46.84 -13.29 -6.84
CA LEU A 12 46.94 -11.92 -7.35
C LEU A 12 47.95 -11.16 -6.50
N SER A 13 48.88 -10.46 -7.17
CA SER A 13 49.85 -9.59 -6.51
C SER A 13 49.12 -8.49 -5.73
N PRO A 14 49.45 -8.27 -4.44
CA PRO A 14 48.83 -7.24 -3.61
C PRO A 14 48.98 -5.83 -4.20
N TYR A 15 50.03 -5.62 -5.00
CA TYR A 15 50.26 -4.36 -5.71
C TYR A 15 49.19 -4.07 -6.77
N ARG A 16 48.72 -5.10 -7.50
CA ARG A 16 47.65 -4.94 -8.50
C ARG A 16 46.28 -4.73 -7.85
N ALA A 17 46.05 -5.32 -6.68
CA ALA A 17 44.84 -5.08 -5.90
C ALA A 17 44.80 -3.64 -5.37
N LEU A 18 45.93 -3.13 -4.87
CA LEU A 18 46.06 -1.75 -4.39
C LEU A 18 45.84 -0.72 -5.49
N ILE A 19 46.39 -0.94 -6.69
CA ILE A 19 46.17 -0.07 -7.86
C ILE A 19 44.70 -0.09 -8.29
N ALA A 20 44.06 -1.27 -8.30
CA ALA A 20 42.65 -1.37 -8.62
C ALA A 20 41.78 -0.61 -7.60
N THR A 21 42.04 -0.76 -6.29
CA THR A 21 41.33 0.00 -5.26
C THR A 21 41.55 1.50 -5.38
N ALA A 22 42.77 1.94 -5.68
CA ALA A 22 43.08 3.36 -5.88
C ALA A 22 42.33 3.93 -7.09
N ALA A 23 42.29 3.19 -8.21
CA ALA A 23 41.54 3.59 -9.40
C ALA A 23 40.03 3.65 -9.14
N PHE A 24 39.45 2.68 -8.42
CA PHE A 24 38.04 2.70 -8.04
C PHE A 24 37.70 3.84 -7.07
N THR A 25 38.60 4.20 -6.14
CA THR A 25 38.38 5.37 -5.27
C THR A 25 38.47 6.68 -6.04
N VAL A 26 39.39 6.83 -6.99
CA VAL A 26 39.51 8.05 -7.81
C VAL A 26 38.30 8.22 -8.72
N VAL A 27 37.85 7.14 -9.38
CA VAL A 27 36.62 7.15 -10.20
C VAL A 27 35.38 7.39 -9.33
N GLY A 28 35.32 6.79 -8.12
CA GLY A 28 34.23 7.01 -7.17
C GLY A 28 34.15 8.46 -6.68
N LEU A 29 35.30 9.09 -6.39
CA LEU A 29 35.40 10.49 -6.02
C LEU A 29 35.03 11.42 -7.18
N LEU A 30 35.44 11.11 -8.42
CA LEU A 30 35.06 11.85 -9.63
C LEU A 30 33.54 11.79 -9.91
N ILE A 31 32.90 10.63 -9.68
CA ILE A 31 31.44 10.49 -9.81
C ILE A 31 30.71 11.25 -8.69
N LEU A 32 31.29 11.35 -7.50
CA LEU A 32 30.74 12.11 -6.37
C LEU A 32 30.89 13.63 -6.56
N THR A 33 31.99 14.10 -7.15
CA THR A 33 32.20 15.53 -7.44
C THR A 33 31.41 15.99 -8.68
N LEU A 34 31.21 15.13 -9.68
CA LEU A 34 30.34 15.42 -10.85
C LEU A 34 28.83 15.33 -10.53
N ARG A 35 28.44 14.90 -9.32
CA ARG A 35 27.04 14.89 -8.86
C ARG A 35 26.70 15.99 -7.85
N SER A 36 27.59 16.96 -7.67
CA SER A 36 27.33 18.11 -6.81
C SER A 36 27.38 19.40 -7.62
N VAL A 37 26.18 19.95 -7.86
CA VAL A 37 25.77 21.34 -8.19
C VAL A 37 24.86 21.29 -9.44
N ASP A 38 23.55 21.15 -9.21
CA ASP A 38 22.57 21.67 -10.16
C ASP A 38 22.12 23.06 -9.66
N PRO A 39 22.15 24.10 -10.49
CA PRO A 39 21.79 25.45 -10.09
C PRO A 39 20.29 25.53 -9.80
N SER A 40 19.93 26.29 -8.77
CA SER A 40 18.56 26.73 -8.53
C SER A 40 18.02 27.46 -9.77
N THR A 41 17.20 26.78 -10.56
CA THR A 41 16.38 27.43 -11.59
C THR A 41 15.14 28.00 -10.88
N GLN A 42 15.28 29.22 -10.37
CA GLN A 42 14.12 30.09 -10.19
C GLN A 42 13.57 30.37 -11.59
N LEU A 43 12.38 29.85 -11.90
CA LEU A 43 11.63 30.24 -13.08
C LEU A 43 11.27 31.73 -12.94
N PRO A 44 11.60 32.60 -13.91
CA PRO A 44 11.13 33.97 -13.89
C PRO A 44 9.64 34.00 -14.22
N ILE A 45 8.85 34.58 -13.31
CA ILE A 45 7.48 35.01 -13.60
C ILE A 45 7.61 36.27 -14.45
N THR A 46 7.52 36.11 -15.77
CA THR A 46 7.42 37.25 -16.70
C THR A 46 5.96 37.61 -16.83
N THR A 47 5.52 38.66 -16.14
CA THR A 47 4.33 39.43 -16.49
C THR A 47 4.58 40.10 -17.83
N SER A 48 3.92 39.62 -18.89
CA SER A 48 3.78 40.35 -20.16
C SER A 48 2.30 40.62 -20.42
N GLU A 49 2.01 41.90 -20.52
CA GLU A 49 0.71 42.51 -20.81
C GLU A 49 0.11 42.08 -22.17
N ASN A 50 -1.23 42.06 -22.19
CA ASN A 50 -2.12 42.36 -23.31
C ASN A 50 -1.97 41.60 -24.64
N VAL A 51 -2.78 40.56 -24.83
CA VAL A 51 -3.53 40.36 -26.10
C VAL A 51 -4.94 39.83 -25.79
N ASN A 52 -5.94 40.57 -26.28
CA ASN A 52 -7.37 40.28 -26.20
C ASN A 52 -7.74 38.86 -26.68
N ALA A 53 -8.39 38.08 -25.81
CA ALA A 53 -9.30 37.02 -26.22
C ALA A 53 -10.55 37.07 -25.33
N LYS A 54 -11.70 37.37 -25.93
CA LYS A 54 -13.02 37.36 -25.27
C LYS A 54 -13.29 35.98 -24.65
N PRO A 55 -13.67 35.88 -23.36
CA PRO A 55 -14.26 34.67 -22.82
C PRO A 55 -15.74 34.60 -23.21
N ALA A 56 -16.20 33.41 -23.62
CA ALA A 56 -17.61 33.09 -23.66
C ALA A 56 -18.16 32.95 -22.24
N ASP A 57 -19.32 33.54 -22.01
CA ASP A 57 -20.01 33.60 -20.73
C ASP A 57 -20.22 32.22 -20.10
N THR A 58 -19.82 32.07 -18.84
CA THR A 58 -20.42 31.08 -17.94
C THR A 58 -20.62 31.76 -16.59
N ASN A 59 -21.88 32.16 -16.34
CA ASN A 59 -22.33 32.82 -15.14
C ASN A 59 -22.16 31.90 -13.91
N LEU A 60 -21.19 32.21 -13.05
CA LEU A 60 -21.20 31.80 -11.64
C LEU A 60 -21.40 33.05 -10.79
N HIS A 61 -22.65 33.22 -10.33
CA HIS A 61 -22.99 34.16 -9.28
C HIS A 61 -22.34 33.71 -7.97
N SER A 62 -21.34 34.45 -7.50
CA SER A 62 -20.96 34.45 -6.09
C SER A 62 -20.65 35.87 -5.64
N ASN A 63 -21.67 36.51 -5.05
CA ASN A 63 -21.46 37.62 -4.12
C ASN A 63 -20.83 37.04 -2.86
N HIS A 64 -19.54 37.31 -2.62
CA HIS A 64 -19.03 37.75 -1.33
C HIS A 64 -17.56 38.16 -1.47
N SER A 65 -17.35 39.46 -1.33
CA SER A 65 -16.08 40.14 -1.12
C SER A 65 -15.50 39.79 0.26
N ASP A 66 -14.36 39.10 0.27
CA ASP A 66 -13.25 39.35 1.19
C ASP A 66 -12.01 38.70 0.58
N ALA A 67 -11.12 39.52 0.04
CA ALA A 67 -9.86 39.06 -0.54
C ALA A 67 -8.93 38.56 0.58
N GLN A 68 -9.09 37.30 0.96
CA GLN A 68 -8.11 36.56 1.74
C GLN A 68 -6.76 36.62 1.00
N PRO A 69 -5.63 36.88 1.69
CA PRO A 69 -4.32 36.82 1.07
C PRO A 69 -4.14 35.45 0.41
N LEU A 70 -3.59 35.43 -0.81
CA LEU A 70 -3.41 34.21 -1.60
C LEU A 70 -2.54 33.21 -0.81
N LYS A 71 -3.17 32.21 -0.17
CA LYS A 71 -2.47 31.18 0.60
C LYS A 71 -1.52 30.42 -0.34
N THR A 72 -0.23 30.45 -0.04
CA THR A 72 0.82 29.78 -0.85
C THR A 72 1.04 28.32 -0.46
N CYS A 73 0.59 27.91 0.74
CA CYS A 73 0.60 26.53 1.21
C CYS A 73 -0.65 26.22 2.05
N ALA A 74 -0.98 24.93 2.15
CA ALA A 74 -2.03 24.38 3.00
C ALA A 74 -1.43 23.56 4.14
N THR A 75 -2.11 23.56 5.28
CA THR A 75 -1.82 22.66 6.40
C THR A 75 -2.14 21.21 6.03
N VAL A 76 -1.48 20.25 6.66
CA VAL A 76 -1.80 18.84 6.38
C VAL A 76 -3.24 18.49 6.77
N GLU A 77 -3.83 19.19 7.74
CA GLU A 77 -5.24 19.04 8.09
C GLU A 77 -6.14 19.55 6.95
N GLU A 78 -5.87 20.75 6.42
CA GLU A 78 -6.58 21.32 5.26
C GLU A 78 -6.47 20.40 4.03
N MET A 79 -5.28 19.84 3.77
CA MET A 79 -5.06 18.87 2.69
C MET A 79 -5.83 17.55 2.91
N GLY A 80 -6.12 17.21 4.18
CA GLY A 80 -6.82 15.99 4.57
C GLY A 80 -8.35 16.11 4.52
N GLU A 81 -8.91 17.32 4.56
CA GLU A 81 -10.37 17.54 4.67
C GLU A 81 -11.18 16.92 3.53
N VAL A 82 -10.58 16.79 2.35
CA VAL A 82 -11.20 16.12 1.19
C VAL A 82 -11.58 14.66 1.49
N PHE A 83 -10.91 13.99 2.43
CA PHE A 83 -11.13 12.58 2.78
C PHE A 83 -12.16 12.35 3.90
N ARG A 84 -13.04 13.33 4.17
CA ARG A 84 -14.02 13.27 5.27
C ARG A 84 -15.26 12.42 4.97
N SER A 85 -15.72 12.39 3.71
CA SER A 85 -17.04 11.88 3.32
C SER A 85 -16.93 10.69 2.36
N GLY A 86 -18.07 10.12 1.91
CA GLY A 86 -18.20 9.27 0.71
C GLY A 86 -17.56 7.87 0.72
N PHE A 87 -16.75 7.56 1.73
CA PHE A 87 -16.08 6.26 1.85
C PHE A 87 -17.06 5.09 2.08
N TRP A 88 -18.14 5.31 2.82
CA TRP A 88 -19.03 4.24 3.28
C TRP A 88 -19.83 3.63 2.13
N GLU A 89 -20.61 4.44 1.39
CA GLU A 89 -21.48 3.94 0.33
C GLU A 89 -20.66 3.21 -0.75
N GLU A 90 -19.52 3.78 -1.13
CA GLU A 90 -18.62 3.17 -2.11
C GLU A 90 -17.97 1.88 -1.61
N SER A 91 -17.65 1.79 -0.31
CA SER A 91 -17.14 0.55 0.28
C SER A 91 -18.20 -0.56 0.30
N CYS A 92 -19.46 -0.23 0.62
CA CYS A 92 -20.58 -1.18 0.53
C CYS A 92 -20.79 -1.66 -0.91
N ARG A 93 -20.72 -0.75 -1.90
CA ARG A 93 -20.82 -1.10 -3.32
C ARG A 93 -19.69 -2.04 -3.74
N VAL A 94 -18.46 -1.73 -3.36
CA VAL A 94 -17.28 -2.54 -3.69
C VAL A 94 -17.30 -3.90 -3.00
N ARG A 95 -17.78 -3.99 -1.75
CA ARG A 95 -18.02 -5.27 -1.07
C ARG A 95 -18.86 -6.22 -1.92
N LYS A 96 -20.02 -5.74 -2.38
CA LYS A 96 -20.93 -6.54 -3.22
C LYS A 96 -20.28 -7.00 -4.53
N ILE A 97 -19.47 -6.14 -5.16
CA ILE A 97 -18.72 -6.48 -6.38
C ILE A 97 -17.71 -7.60 -6.09
N ILE A 98 -16.94 -7.47 -5.01
CA ILE A 98 -15.92 -8.45 -4.63
C ILE A 98 -16.57 -9.79 -4.28
N GLU A 99 -17.63 -9.79 -3.46
CA GLU A 99 -18.35 -11.02 -3.08
C GLU A 99 -18.97 -11.72 -4.28
N SER A 100 -19.65 -10.95 -5.15
CA SER A 100 -20.21 -11.49 -6.40
C SER A 100 -19.14 -12.10 -7.29
N HIS A 101 -17.97 -11.43 -7.40
CA HIS A 101 -16.85 -11.94 -8.17
C HIS A 101 -16.36 -13.28 -7.63
N PHE A 102 -16.14 -13.41 -6.32
CA PHE A 102 -15.65 -14.65 -5.73
C PHE A 102 -16.72 -15.75 -5.64
N ALA A 103 -18.02 -15.41 -5.66
CA ALA A 103 -19.08 -16.40 -5.82
C ALA A 103 -19.02 -17.10 -7.19
N ILE A 104 -18.67 -16.35 -8.24
CA ILE A 104 -18.64 -16.85 -9.63
C ILE A 104 -17.27 -17.43 -9.99
N ASN A 105 -16.20 -16.71 -9.65
CA ASN A 105 -14.81 -17.04 -10.01
C ASN A 105 -14.00 -17.66 -8.87
N GLY A 106 -14.64 -17.90 -7.72
CA GLY A 106 -13.99 -18.57 -6.60
C GLY A 106 -13.67 -20.03 -6.92
N ALA A 107 -12.66 -20.55 -6.23
CA ALA A 107 -12.10 -21.86 -6.56
C ALA A 107 -13.13 -23.00 -6.50
N SER A 108 -14.09 -22.95 -5.57
CA SER A 108 -15.16 -23.95 -5.48
C SER A 108 -15.98 -24.06 -6.77
N ARG A 109 -16.41 -22.93 -7.35
CA ARG A 109 -17.23 -22.91 -8.57
C ARG A 109 -16.41 -23.31 -9.79
N VAL A 110 -15.20 -22.76 -9.90
CA VAL A 110 -14.33 -22.97 -11.07
C VAL A 110 -13.81 -24.41 -11.16
N ARG A 111 -13.58 -25.09 -10.03
CA ARG A 111 -13.27 -26.55 -10.00
C ARG A 111 -14.36 -27.41 -10.64
N ALA A 112 -15.62 -26.96 -10.59
CA ALA A 112 -16.77 -27.71 -11.08
C ALA A 112 -17.14 -27.39 -12.53
N LEU A 113 -16.37 -26.53 -13.21
CA LEU A 113 -16.62 -26.21 -14.62
C LEU A 113 -16.36 -27.42 -15.52
N PRO A 114 -17.11 -27.57 -16.63
CA PRO A 114 -16.77 -28.52 -17.68
C PRO A 114 -15.34 -28.29 -18.20
N PRO A 115 -14.64 -29.35 -18.69
CA PRO A 115 -13.25 -29.24 -19.11
C PRO A 115 -12.98 -28.12 -20.12
N GLU A 116 -13.84 -27.94 -21.12
CA GLU A 116 -13.68 -26.87 -22.12
C GLU A 116 -13.73 -25.47 -21.50
N GLU A 117 -14.70 -25.23 -20.62
CA GLU A 117 -14.86 -23.95 -19.92
C GLU A 117 -13.70 -23.71 -18.95
N PHE A 118 -13.31 -24.72 -18.17
CA PHE A 118 -12.17 -24.64 -17.26
C PHE A 118 -10.89 -24.27 -18.01
N CYS A 119 -10.62 -24.92 -19.15
CA CYS A 119 -9.43 -24.66 -19.93
C CYS A 119 -9.44 -23.24 -20.55
N ARG A 120 -10.63 -22.68 -20.83
CA ARG A 120 -10.76 -21.28 -21.28
C ARG A 120 -10.62 -20.26 -20.16
N HIS A 121 -10.83 -20.67 -18.91
CA HIS A 121 -10.79 -19.81 -17.74
C HIS A 121 -9.42 -19.16 -17.51
N GLY A 122 -9.44 -17.95 -16.96
CA GLY A 122 -8.25 -17.15 -16.69
C GLY A 122 -7.97 -17.00 -15.19
N PHE A 123 -6.71 -16.76 -14.86
CA PHE A 123 -6.22 -16.66 -13.49
C PHE A 123 -5.28 -15.46 -13.30
N VAL A 124 -5.22 -14.94 -12.07
CA VAL A 124 -4.27 -13.92 -11.65
C VAL A 124 -3.44 -14.45 -10.47
N LEU A 125 -2.13 -14.36 -10.58
CA LEU A 125 -1.19 -14.83 -9.57
C LEU A 125 -0.76 -13.70 -8.64
N GLY A 126 -1.10 -13.83 -7.36
CA GLY A 126 -0.53 -13.06 -6.25
C GLY A 126 0.60 -13.84 -5.60
N LYS A 127 1.84 -13.38 -5.75
CA LYS A 127 3.01 -14.02 -5.12
C LYS A 127 3.68 -13.07 -4.14
N ALA A 128 3.68 -13.48 -2.88
CA ALA A 128 4.36 -12.81 -1.80
C ALA A 128 5.58 -13.60 -1.33
N SER A 129 6.57 -12.87 -0.83
CA SER A 129 7.67 -13.40 -0.04
C SER A 129 7.37 -13.21 1.45
N GLU A 130 8.14 -13.88 2.29
CA GLU A 130 8.08 -13.65 3.74
C GLU A 130 9.06 -12.57 4.21
N ALA A 131 9.08 -11.42 3.53
CA ALA A 131 9.75 -10.21 4.01
C ALA A 131 8.82 -9.40 4.94
N GLY A 132 8.55 -8.14 4.63
CA GLY A 132 7.69 -7.28 5.45
C GLY A 132 6.21 -7.53 5.18
N PHE A 133 5.42 -7.79 6.22
CA PHE A 133 4.00 -8.16 6.09
C PHE A 133 3.21 -7.19 5.21
N GLY A 134 3.29 -5.88 5.48
CA GLY A 134 2.49 -4.89 4.76
C GLY A 134 2.73 -4.89 3.25
N ASN A 135 3.99 -4.77 2.81
CA ASN A 135 4.33 -4.70 1.39
C ASN A 135 4.03 -6.01 0.64
N GLU A 136 4.19 -7.14 1.33
CA GLU A 136 3.97 -8.46 0.75
C GLU A 136 2.48 -8.79 0.66
N MET A 137 1.67 -8.37 1.65
CA MET A 137 0.23 -8.49 1.59
C MET A 137 -0.36 -7.68 0.43
N TYR A 138 0.15 -6.47 0.15
CA TYR A 138 -0.27 -5.70 -1.03
C TYR A 138 -0.07 -6.41 -2.37
N LYS A 139 0.91 -7.32 -2.49
CA LYS A 139 1.07 -8.12 -3.72
C LYS A 139 -0.08 -9.11 -3.91
N ILE A 140 -0.55 -9.72 -2.82
CA ILE A 140 -1.70 -10.64 -2.82
C ILE A 140 -2.97 -9.83 -3.09
N LEU A 141 -3.17 -8.71 -2.38
CA LEU A 141 -4.37 -7.89 -2.51
C LEU A 141 -4.46 -7.20 -3.88
N THR A 142 -3.35 -6.76 -4.46
CA THR A 142 -3.29 -6.24 -5.83
C THR A 142 -3.70 -7.32 -6.84
N ALA A 143 -3.24 -8.55 -6.66
CA ALA A 143 -3.68 -9.67 -7.50
C ALA A 143 -5.17 -9.97 -7.31
N GLY A 144 -5.70 -9.87 -6.08
CA GLY A 144 -7.14 -9.98 -5.80
C GLY A 144 -7.95 -8.90 -6.51
N ALA A 145 -7.55 -7.64 -6.41
CA ALA A 145 -8.20 -6.53 -7.11
C ALA A 145 -8.18 -6.71 -8.64
N LEU A 146 -7.03 -7.15 -9.18
CA LEU A 146 -6.88 -7.42 -10.60
C LEU A 146 -7.74 -8.62 -11.03
N SER A 147 -7.89 -9.65 -10.19
CA SER A 147 -8.77 -10.80 -10.46
C SER A 147 -10.22 -10.36 -10.64
N VAL A 148 -10.70 -9.43 -9.80
CA VAL A 148 -12.02 -8.80 -9.90
C VAL A 148 -12.15 -8.01 -11.20
N MET A 149 -11.20 -7.10 -11.48
CA MET A 149 -11.23 -6.25 -12.68
C MET A 149 -11.21 -7.05 -14.00
N LEU A 150 -10.50 -8.18 -14.01
CA LEU A 150 -10.32 -9.01 -15.21
C LEU A 150 -11.28 -10.19 -15.30
N ASN A 151 -12.16 -10.37 -14.30
CA ASN A 151 -13.04 -11.53 -14.17
C ASN A 151 -12.30 -12.87 -14.28
N ARG A 152 -11.22 -13.01 -13.49
CA ARG A 152 -10.33 -14.17 -13.43
C ARG A 152 -10.27 -14.73 -12.02
N SER A 153 -9.92 -16.00 -11.85
CA SER A 153 -9.73 -16.56 -10.50
C SER A 153 -8.40 -16.14 -9.87
N LEU A 154 -8.39 -15.98 -8.56
CA LEU A 154 -7.17 -15.66 -7.80
C LEU A 154 -6.35 -16.93 -7.48
N ILE A 155 -5.06 -16.89 -7.79
CA ILE A 155 -4.06 -17.85 -7.33
C ILE A 155 -3.20 -17.17 -6.25
N ILE A 156 -3.10 -17.79 -5.08
CA ILE A 156 -2.09 -17.41 -4.08
C ILE A 156 -0.87 -18.30 -4.26
N GLY A 157 0.26 -17.67 -4.59
CA GLY A 157 1.51 -18.34 -4.88
C GLY A 157 2.14 -18.93 -3.62
N GLN A 158 2.31 -20.25 -3.59
CA GLN A 158 3.01 -20.95 -2.53
C GLN A 158 4.53 -21.01 -2.75
N SER A 159 5.30 -20.95 -1.68
CA SER A 159 6.74 -21.17 -1.67
C SER A 159 7.06 -22.44 -0.91
N ARG A 160 7.72 -23.41 -1.57
CA ARG A 160 7.99 -24.75 -0.99
C ARG A 160 6.74 -25.46 -0.45
N GLY A 161 5.60 -25.27 -1.12
CA GLY A 161 4.31 -25.87 -0.75
C GLY A 161 3.55 -25.12 0.36
N ARG A 162 4.10 -24.03 0.88
CA ARG A 162 3.52 -23.24 1.97
C ARG A 162 2.92 -21.93 1.47
N PHE A 163 1.78 -21.53 2.02
CA PHE A 163 1.22 -20.20 1.76
C PHE A 163 2.05 -19.12 2.47
N PRO A 164 2.10 -17.90 1.92
CA PRO A 164 2.78 -16.79 2.58
C PRO A 164 2.16 -16.54 3.97
N PHE A 165 2.95 -16.56 5.04
CA PHE A 165 2.47 -16.31 6.40
C PHE A 165 1.49 -17.36 6.94
N GLU A 166 1.46 -18.59 6.41
CA GLU A 166 0.51 -19.63 6.82
C GLU A 166 0.53 -19.96 8.32
N ASP A 167 1.67 -19.78 8.98
CA ASP A 167 1.81 -20.01 10.42
C ASP A 167 0.96 -18.99 11.24
N PHE A 168 0.63 -17.84 10.66
CA PHE A 168 -0.04 -16.71 11.34
C PHE A 168 -1.39 -16.35 10.72
N ILE A 169 -1.62 -16.70 9.46
CA ILE A 169 -2.81 -16.36 8.69
C ILE A 169 -3.40 -17.63 8.09
N SER A 170 -4.71 -17.78 8.24
CA SER A 170 -5.52 -18.73 7.49
C SER A 170 -6.10 -18.05 6.25
N TYR A 171 -5.98 -18.70 5.10
CA TYR A 171 -6.55 -18.20 3.84
C TYR A 171 -7.92 -18.84 3.58
N SER A 172 -8.84 -18.07 2.98
CA SER A 172 -10.12 -18.60 2.52
C SER A 172 -9.95 -19.68 1.43
N ASN A 173 -10.96 -20.53 1.30
CA ASN A 173 -11.02 -21.57 0.26
C ASN A 173 -11.42 -21.04 -1.14
N LEU A 174 -11.52 -19.71 -1.29
CA LEU A 174 -11.92 -19.03 -2.53
C LEU A 174 -10.81 -18.96 -3.57
N THR A 175 -9.57 -19.28 -3.18
CA THR A 175 -8.38 -19.14 -4.02
C THR A 175 -7.79 -20.48 -4.44
N PHE A 176 -6.99 -20.45 -5.50
CA PHE A 176 -6.24 -21.59 -6.00
C PHE A 176 -4.78 -21.54 -5.58
N THR A 177 -4.13 -22.70 -5.63
CA THR A 177 -2.66 -22.78 -5.66
C THR A 177 -2.14 -23.03 -7.07
N LEU A 178 -0.91 -22.63 -7.37
CA LEU A 178 -0.31 -22.92 -8.68
C LEU A 178 -0.14 -24.43 -8.90
N LYS A 179 0.10 -25.20 -7.82
CA LYS A 179 0.20 -26.67 -7.87
C LYS A 179 -1.13 -27.29 -8.30
N GLU A 180 -2.22 -26.82 -7.71
CA GLU A 180 -3.58 -27.24 -8.03
C GLU A 180 -3.95 -26.92 -9.48
N ILE A 181 -3.69 -25.69 -9.96
CA ILE A 181 -3.96 -25.32 -11.36
C ILE A 181 -3.20 -26.24 -12.32
N LYS A 182 -1.91 -26.51 -12.07
CA LYS A 182 -1.14 -27.47 -12.89
C LYS A 182 -1.73 -28.88 -12.90
N HIS A 183 -2.37 -29.31 -11.82
CA HIS A 183 -3.03 -30.61 -11.74
C HIS A 183 -4.33 -30.61 -12.54
N LEU A 184 -5.22 -29.64 -12.29
CA LEU A 184 -6.50 -29.49 -12.99
C LEU A 184 -6.31 -29.27 -14.50
N TRP A 185 -5.24 -28.57 -14.91
CA TRP A 185 -4.91 -28.36 -16.33
C TRP A 185 -4.66 -29.69 -17.07
N ARG A 186 -4.00 -30.65 -16.41
CA ARG A 186 -3.75 -31.98 -16.95
C ARG A 186 -5.01 -32.83 -16.91
N GLN A 187 -5.72 -32.82 -15.78
CA GLN A 187 -6.95 -33.58 -15.60
C GLN A 187 -8.01 -33.24 -16.65
N ASN A 188 -8.16 -31.95 -16.99
CA ASN A 188 -9.11 -31.49 -17.99
C ASN A 188 -8.59 -31.60 -19.44
N GLY A 189 -7.37 -32.12 -19.65
CA GLY A 189 -6.79 -32.26 -20.98
C GLY A 189 -6.58 -30.93 -21.70
N CYS A 190 -6.33 -29.83 -20.98
CA CYS A 190 -6.26 -28.49 -21.59
C CYS A 190 -5.21 -28.39 -22.70
N LEU A 191 -4.04 -29.00 -22.51
CA LEU A 191 -3.02 -29.09 -23.55
C LEU A 191 -3.36 -30.16 -24.60
N THR A 192 -3.67 -31.38 -24.17
CA THR A 192 -3.76 -32.55 -25.06
C THR A 192 -5.04 -32.58 -25.90
N LYS A 193 -6.17 -32.10 -25.37
CA LYS A 193 -7.48 -32.07 -26.04
C LYS A 193 -7.82 -30.71 -26.63
N TYR A 194 -7.44 -29.63 -25.95
CA TYR A 194 -7.83 -28.26 -26.33
C TYR A 194 -6.66 -27.40 -26.85
N GLY A 195 -5.44 -27.96 -26.95
CA GLY A 195 -4.27 -27.26 -27.49
C GLY A 195 -3.80 -26.05 -26.68
N ARG A 196 -4.26 -25.89 -25.43
CA ARG A 196 -4.03 -24.70 -24.64
C ARG A 196 -2.92 -24.89 -23.62
N HIS A 197 -1.77 -24.27 -23.90
CA HIS A 197 -0.61 -24.25 -23.02
C HIS A 197 -0.87 -23.49 -21.72
N LEU A 198 -0.32 -23.99 -20.60
CA LEU A 198 -0.36 -23.26 -19.34
C LEU A 198 0.84 -22.33 -19.26
N VAL A 199 0.63 -21.04 -19.52
CA VAL A 199 1.68 -20.02 -19.49
C VAL A 199 1.36 -18.90 -18.49
N ILE A 200 2.38 -18.37 -17.85
CA ILE A 200 2.30 -17.14 -17.05
C ILE A 200 2.78 -15.98 -17.90
N ARG A 201 1.97 -14.93 -18.05
CA ARG A 201 2.42 -13.61 -18.50
C ARG A 201 2.84 -12.77 -17.31
N ILE A 202 4.04 -12.21 -17.38
CA ILE A 202 4.61 -11.35 -16.34
C ILE A 202 4.56 -9.89 -16.80
N ASP A 203 4.10 -9.05 -15.89
CA ASP A 203 4.18 -7.60 -16.02
C ASP A 203 4.85 -7.04 -14.75
N ASP A 204 5.98 -6.35 -14.90
CA ASP A 204 6.80 -5.89 -13.76
C ASP A 204 6.59 -4.41 -13.53
N PHE A 205 5.82 -4.11 -12.48
CA PHE A 205 5.39 -2.76 -12.23
C PHE A 205 6.54 -1.78 -12.00
N GLN A 206 7.52 -2.15 -11.18
CA GLN A 206 8.62 -1.25 -10.83
C GLN A 206 9.59 -0.97 -11.99
N LYS A 207 9.39 -1.60 -13.14
CA LYS A 207 10.17 -1.36 -14.36
C LYS A 207 9.27 -0.72 -15.40
N PRO A 208 9.27 0.63 -15.52
CA PRO A 208 8.38 1.34 -16.45
C PRO A 208 8.50 0.83 -17.90
N ALA A 209 9.70 0.48 -18.35
CA ALA A 209 9.93 -0.11 -19.67
C ALA A 209 9.34 -1.53 -19.86
N ARG A 210 9.00 -2.24 -18.79
CA ARG A 210 8.51 -3.64 -18.80
C ARG A 210 7.05 -3.81 -18.36
N THR A 211 6.36 -2.72 -18.01
CA THR A 211 4.95 -2.78 -17.60
C THR A 211 4.00 -2.22 -18.64
N ASN A 212 2.89 -2.91 -18.87
CA ASN A 212 1.81 -2.52 -19.78
C ASN A 212 0.57 -2.00 -19.04
N VAL A 213 0.71 -1.62 -17.76
CA VAL A 213 -0.40 -1.20 -16.90
C VAL A 213 -1.20 -0.02 -17.45
N LEU A 214 -0.56 0.90 -18.18
CA LEU A 214 -1.23 2.05 -18.84
C LEU A 214 -1.54 1.82 -20.32
N CYS A 215 -0.77 0.97 -21.00
CA CYS A 215 -0.71 0.94 -22.48
C CYS A 215 -1.37 -0.29 -23.13
N SER A 216 -2.02 -1.17 -22.36
CA SER A 216 -2.63 -2.38 -22.91
C SER A 216 -3.97 -2.68 -22.25
N ASN A 217 -4.87 -3.29 -23.01
CA ASN A 217 -6.10 -3.89 -22.50
C ASN A 217 -5.79 -5.29 -21.98
N TRP A 218 -5.79 -5.47 -20.65
CA TRP A 218 -5.45 -6.75 -20.02
C TRP A 218 -6.62 -7.74 -20.06
N ARG A 219 -7.84 -7.28 -20.32
CA ARG A 219 -9.04 -8.14 -20.41
C ARG A 219 -8.99 -9.06 -21.63
N VAL A 220 -8.29 -8.63 -22.69
CA VAL A 220 -8.14 -9.41 -23.94
C VAL A 220 -6.85 -10.24 -23.98
N TRP A 221 -6.06 -10.27 -22.89
CA TRP A 221 -4.86 -11.10 -22.86
C TRP A 221 -5.20 -12.59 -22.84
N GLU A 222 -4.75 -13.33 -23.85
CA GLU A 222 -5.04 -14.76 -24.00
C GLU A 222 -4.31 -15.65 -22.99
N GLN A 223 -3.23 -15.14 -22.37
CA GLN A 223 -2.41 -15.93 -21.47
C GLN A 223 -3.26 -16.38 -20.25
N PRO A 224 -3.25 -17.68 -19.89
CA PRO A 224 -4.11 -18.18 -18.82
C PRO A 224 -3.82 -17.55 -17.47
N ILE A 225 -2.55 -17.35 -17.12
CA ILE A 225 -2.16 -16.75 -15.84
C ILE A 225 -1.50 -15.39 -16.08
N ILE A 226 -1.96 -14.36 -15.37
CA ILE A 226 -1.33 -13.04 -15.32
C ILE A 226 -0.63 -12.87 -13.97
N TRP A 227 0.61 -12.40 -13.97
CA TRP A 227 1.35 -12.06 -12.75
C TRP A 227 1.85 -10.62 -12.81
N PHE A 228 1.19 -9.74 -12.05
CA PHE A 228 1.58 -8.35 -11.88
C PHE A 228 2.55 -8.22 -10.69
N GLN A 229 3.84 -8.08 -10.99
CA GLN A 229 4.93 -8.12 -10.02
C GLN A 229 5.23 -6.75 -9.40
N ASN A 230 5.90 -6.78 -8.25
CA ASN A 230 6.46 -5.61 -7.57
C ASN A 230 5.43 -4.53 -7.19
N THR A 231 4.23 -5.00 -6.84
CA THR A 231 3.07 -4.21 -6.39
C THR A 231 3.03 -4.12 -4.86
N THR A 232 3.94 -3.33 -4.29
CA THR A 232 4.27 -3.33 -2.85
C THR A 232 3.40 -2.41 -1.98
N ASP A 233 2.44 -1.73 -2.57
CA ASP A 233 1.63 -0.69 -1.93
C ASP A 233 0.26 -0.61 -2.62
N ALA A 234 -0.57 0.33 -2.17
CA ALA A 234 -1.94 0.51 -2.67
C ALA A 234 -2.01 1.07 -4.10
N VAL A 235 -0.90 1.52 -4.71
CA VAL A 235 -0.94 2.38 -5.91
C VAL A 235 -0.95 1.58 -7.21
N ALA A 236 -0.33 0.41 -7.23
CA ALA A 236 -0.11 -0.32 -8.48
C ALA A 236 -1.38 -0.65 -9.26
N ALA A 237 -2.40 -1.18 -8.59
CA ALA A 237 -3.67 -1.52 -9.22
C ALA A 237 -4.46 -0.28 -9.69
N GLN A 238 -4.22 0.87 -9.07
CA GLN A 238 -4.91 2.11 -9.42
C GLN A 238 -4.34 2.77 -10.68
N PHE A 239 -3.17 2.32 -11.18
CA PHE A 239 -2.63 2.84 -12.43
C PHE A 239 -3.57 2.59 -13.61
N PHE A 240 -4.38 1.53 -13.54
CA PHE A 240 -5.39 1.26 -14.56
C PHE A 240 -6.47 2.36 -14.67
N LEU A 241 -6.63 3.26 -13.70
CA LEU A 241 -7.55 4.41 -13.77
C LEU A 241 -7.22 5.38 -14.92
N LYS A 242 -5.95 5.43 -15.34
CA LYS A 242 -5.49 6.26 -16.46
C LYS A 242 -4.98 5.41 -17.63
N ASN A 243 -5.47 4.18 -17.78
CA ASN A 243 -5.11 3.31 -18.91
C ASN A 243 -5.65 3.89 -20.23
N VAL A 244 -4.92 3.75 -21.34
CA VAL A 244 -5.36 4.26 -22.66
C VAL A 244 -6.59 3.55 -23.23
N HIS A 245 -6.94 2.38 -22.69
CA HIS A 245 -8.13 1.61 -23.08
C HIS A 245 -9.27 1.81 -22.09
N ASP A 246 -10.43 2.22 -22.62
CA ASP A 246 -11.64 2.55 -21.85
C ASP A 246 -12.12 1.39 -20.99
N ASP A 247 -12.14 0.15 -21.52
CA ASP A 247 -12.56 -1.04 -20.78
C ASP A 247 -11.77 -1.26 -19.48
N MET A 248 -10.48 -0.92 -19.50
CA MET A 248 -9.60 -1.02 -18.33
C MET A 248 -9.85 0.13 -17.37
N ARG A 249 -10.04 1.37 -17.87
CA ARG A 249 -10.40 2.52 -17.02
C ARG A 249 -11.72 2.31 -16.32
N ILE A 250 -12.72 1.78 -17.02
CA ILE A 250 -14.05 1.46 -16.48
C ILE A 250 -13.92 0.37 -15.41
N ALA A 251 -13.21 -0.72 -15.70
CA ALA A 251 -13.00 -1.79 -14.72
C ALA A 251 -12.27 -1.29 -13.46
N ALA A 252 -11.26 -0.43 -13.63
CA ALA A 252 -10.54 0.19 -12.52
C ALA A 252 -11.42 1.16 -11.73
N SER A 253 -12.18 2.03 -12.41
CA SER A 253 -13.05 3.02 -11.76
C SER A 253 -14.19 2.37 -10.98
N ASN A 254 -14.73 1.25 -11.49
CA ASN A 254 -15.72 0.45 -10.77
C ASN A 254 -15.18 -0.07 -9.44
N LEU A 255 -13.87 -0.31 -9.32
CA LEU A 255 -13.28 -0.83 -8.10
C LEU A 255 -12.69 0.28 -7.21
N PHE A 256 -11.97 1.24 -7.77
CA PHE A 256 -11.19 2.24 -7.03
C PHE A 256 -11.82 3.63 -6.96
N GLY A 257 -13.01 3.82 -7.55
CA GLY A 257 -13.64 5.12 -7.71
C GLY A 257 -13.03 5.92 -8.87
N LYS A 258 -13.63 7.07 -9.19
CA LYS A 258 -13.11 7.97 -10.21
C LYS A 258 -11.82 8.66 -9.70
N PRO A 259 -10.82 8.90 -10.56
CA PRO A 259 -9.59 9.56 -10.14
C PRO A 259 -9.82 10.98 -9.61
N ASP A 260 -10.77 11.71 -10.22
CA ASP A 260 -11.00 13.12 -9.93
C ASP A 260 -12.00 13.34 -8.78
N ASP A 261 -12.62 12.26 -8.26
CA ASP A 261 -13.48 12.29 -7.08
C ASP A 261 -12.76 11.67 -5.88
N LEU A 262 -12.16 12.53 -5.07
CA LEU A 262 -11.44 12.14 -3.87
C LEU A 262 -12.34 11.92 -2.66
N HIS A 263 -13.61 12.34 -2.73
CA HIS A 263 -14.56 12.19 -1.64
C HIS A 263 -15.13 10.76 -1.61
N HIS A 264 -15.33 10.11 -2.76
CA HIS A 264 -16.00 8.81 -2.84
C HIS A 264 -15.01 7.67 -3.15
N ARG A 265 -14.02 7.49 -2.26
CA ARG A 265 -12.93 6.52 -2.44
C ARG A 265 -13.22 5.24 -1.65
N PRO A 266 -13.37 4.06 -2.29
CA PRO A 266 -13.77 2.81 -1.61
C PRO A 266 -12.63 2.09 -0.86
N ASN A 267 -13.00 1.22 0.08
CA ASN A 267 -12.10 0.34 0.83
C ASN A 267 -11.75 -0.99 0.14
N VAL A 268 -11.25 -0.95 -1.09
CA VAL A 268 -10.99 -2.18 -1.87
C VAL A 268 -10.13 -3.19 -1.11
N PHE A 269 -9.02 -2.73 -0.54
CA PHE A 269 -8.06 -3.62 0.09
C PHE A 269 -8.53 -4.17 1.44
N GLY A 270 -9.30 -3.38 2.21
CA GLY A 270 -9.93 -3.85 3.44
C GLY A 270 -10.96 -4.95 3.17
N GLU A 271 -11.81 -4.75 2.17
CA GLU A 271 -12.82 -5.74 1.77
C GLU A 271 -12.21 -7.03 1.22
N LEU A 272 -11.14 -6.92 0.43
CA LEU A 272 -10.38 -8.09 0.00
C LEU A 272 -9.74 -8.82 1.19
N MET A 273 -9.15 -8.12 2.15
CA MET A 273 -8.58 -8.76 3.34
C MET A 273 -9.63 -9.49 4.16
N ARG A 274 -10.77 -8.82 4.44
CA ARG A 274 -11.89 -9.40 5.19
C ARG A 274 -12.35 -10.73 4.59
N LEU A 275 -12.38 -10.83 3.26
CA LEU A 275 -12.78 -12.04 2.55
C LEU A 275 -11.68 -13.11 2.47
N LEU A 276 -10.42 -12.70 2.32
CA LEU A 276 -9.33 -13.60 1.96
C LEU A 276 -8.53 -14.15 3.13
N ILE A 277 -8.41 -13.40 4.24
CA ILE A 277 -7.50 -13.73 5.34
C ILE A 277 -8.18 -13.69 6.71
N PHE A 278 -7.78 -14.63 7.55
CA PHE A 278 -8.22 -14.75 8.95
C PHE A 278 -7.01 -15.00 9.85
N PRO A 279 -7.03 -14.59 11.13
CA PRO A 279 -6.00 -15.02 12.06
C PRO A 279 -5.98 -16.55 12.15
N SER A 280 -4.79 -17.16 12.22
CA SER A 280 -4.70 -18.57 12.60
C SER A 280 -5.21 -18.77 14.04
N GLU A 281 -5.60 -20.00 14.41
CA GLU A 281 -6.15 -20.31 15.73
C GLU A 281 -5.27 -19.78 16.88
N ASN A 282 -3.96 -20.00 16.76
CA ASN A 282 -2.95 -19.53 17.70
C ASN A 282 -2.88 -17.99 17.81
N ILE A 283 -2.96 -17.29 16.67
CA ILE A 283 -3.00 -15.82 16.66
C ILE A 283 -4.32 -15.32 17.23
N GLN A 284 -5.44 -15.96 16.89
CA GLN A 284 -6.76 -15.62 17.42
C GLN A 284 -6.83 -15.79 18.94
N HIS A 285 -6.20 -16.84 19.47
CA HIS A 285 -6.06 -17.03 20.92
C HIS A 285 -5.26 -15.91 21.58
N ALA A 286 -4.13 -15.48 20.99
CA ALA A 286 -3.36 -14.35 21.51
C ALA A 286 -4.12 -13.02 21.44
N VAL A 287 -4.87 -12.77 20.37
CA VAL A 287 -5.74 -11.59 20.25
C VAL A 287 -6.79 -11.59 21.36
N ASN A 288 -7.47 -12.71 21.58
CA ASN A 288 -8.49 -12.83 22.64
C ASN A 288 -7.87 -12.68 24.04
N TRP A 289 -6.68 -13.22 24.26
CA TRP A 289 -5.94 -13.04 25.51
C TRP A 289 -5.59 -11.56 25.75
N ALA A 290 -5.14 -10.85 24.71
CA ALA A 290 -4.78 -9.44 24.80
C ALA A 290 -6.00 -8.55 25.14
N LEU A 291 -7.18 -8.92 24.66
CA LEU A 291 -8.44 -8.24 24.98
C LEU A 291 -8.93 -8.49 26.41
N ARG A 292 -8.40 -9.53 27.09
CA ARG A 292 -8.79 -9.94 28.44
C ARG A 292 -10.31 -10.17 28.60
N SER A 293 -10.95 -10.75 27.58
CA SER A 293 -12.41 -10.90 27.48
C SER A 293 -13.20 -9.58 27.48
N GLY A 294 -12.53 -8.43 27.36
CA GLY A 294 -13.17 -7.14 27.20
C GLY A 294 -13.67 -6.91 25.77
N ALA A 295 -14.36 -5.78 25.56
CA ALA A 295 -14.81 -5.34 24.24
C ALA A 295 -13.65 -5.08 23.26
N ASP A 296 -13.97 -4.81 22.01
CA ASP A 296 -12.97 -4.33 21.04
C ASP A 296 -12.54 -2.88 21.34
N PRO A 297 -11.31 -2.48 20.96
CA PRO A 297 -10.81 -1.12 21.18
C PRO A 297 -11.60 -0.08 20.39
N ASP A 298 -11.72 1.14 20.93
CA ASP A 298 -12.36 2.25 20.25
C ASP A 298 -11.43 2.85 19.19
N ILE A 299 -10.14 2.98 19.53
CA ILE A 299 -9.10 3.58 18.71
C ILE A 299 -7.86 2.69 18.71
N ALA A 300 -7.19 2.55 17.56
CA ALA A 300 -5.85 2.00 17.48
C ALA A 300 -4.81 3.09 17.22
N LEU A 301 -3.75 3.13 18.03
CA LEU A 301 -2.58 3.96 17.80
C LEU A 301 -1.42 3.07 17.32
N HIS A 302 -0.99 3.27 16.09
CA HIS A 302 0.22 2.66 15.54
C HIS A 302 1.36 3.69 15.46
N MET A 303 2.45 3.42 16.17
CA MET A 303 3.63 4.28 16.26
C MET A 303 4.86 3.64 15.58
N ARG A 304 5.26 4.18 14.43
CA ARG A 304 6.48 3.78 13.71
C ARG A 304 7.68 4.62 14.16
N MET A 305 8.46 4.11 15.09
CA MET A 305 9.52 4.86 15.75
C MET A 305 10.93 4.52 15.30
N LEU A 306 11.17 3.38 14.65
CA LEU A 306 12.49 2.95 14.19
C LEU A 306 13.53 3.03 15.32
N MET A 307 13.18 2.46 16.48
CA MET A 307 13.96 2.47 17.72
C MET A 307 14.20 3.86 18.36
N ASN A 308 13.58 4.93 17.85
CA ASN A 308 13.65 6.26 18.43
C ASN A 308 12.61 6.46 19.55
N ARG A 309 12.77 7.51 20.36
CA ARG A 309 11.86 7.90 21.46
C ARG A 309 11.47 9.38 21.39
N SER A 310 11.12 9.83 20.19
CA SER A 310 10.83 11.24 19.93
C SER A 310 9.59 11.72 20.68
N ILE A 311 9.81 12.55 21.70
CA ILE A 311 8.75 13.19 22.51
C ILE A 311 7.78 13.99 21.62
N ARG A 312 8.30 14.68 20.60
CA ARG A 312 7.46 15.46 19.67
C ARG A 312 6.47 14.57 18.89
N ALA A 313 6.91 13.37 18.49
CA ALA A 313 6.03 12.43 17.80
C ALA A 313 4.94 11.89 18.74
N VAL A 314 5.31 11.55 19.98
CA VAL A 314 4.35 11.12 21.02
C VAL A 314 3.32 12.22 21.31
N GLN A 315 3.76 13.46 21.51
CA GLN A 315 2.87 14.58 21.77
C GLN A 315 1.91 14.85 20.60
N ALA A 316 2.38 14.74 19.35
CA ALA A 316 1.53 14.87 18.17
C ALA A 316 0.48 13.75 18.12
N ALA A 317 0.87 12.50 18.40
CA ALA A 317 -0.04 11.37 18.46
C ALA A 317 -1.10 11.54 19.57
N PHE A 318 -0.71 11.97 20.77
CA PHE A 318 -1.64 12.21 21.87
C PHE A 318 -2.62 13.33 21.56
N SER A 319 -2.14 14.43 20.95
CA SER A 319 -3.00 15.51 20.48
C SER A 319 -4.03 15.00 19.48
N CYS A 320 -3.61 14.13 18.56
CA CYS A 320 -4.49 13.52 17.57
C CYS A 320 -5.52 12.57 18.21
N ILE A 321 -5.12 11.79 19.22
CA ILE A 321 -6.04 10.97 20.01
C ILE A 321 -7.11 11.84 20.68
N ARG A 322 -6.70 12.90 21.41
CA ARG A 322 -7.65 13.77 22.11
C ARG A 322 -8.67 14.39 21.15
N LYS A 323 -8.19 14.95 20.04
CA LYS A 323 -9.05 15.47 18.95
C LYS A 323 -10.00 14.40 18.41
N SER A 324 -9.55 13.15 18.30
CA SER A 324 -10.38 12.03 17.85
C SER A 324 -11.48 11.68 18.85
N VAL A 325 -11.12 11.58 20.14
CA VAL A 325 -12.05 11.27 21.23
C VAL A 325 -13.12 12.35 21.35
N GLU A 326 -12.73 13.63 21.27
CA GLU A 326 -13.63 14.79 21.26
C GLU A 326 -14.60 14.72 20.07
N ASN A 327 -14.09 14.45 18.87
CA ASN A 327 -14.92 14.34 17.65
C ASN A 327 -15.90 13.17 17.70
N LEU A 328 -15.50 12.05 18.31
CA LEU A 328 -16.34 10.86 18.47
C LEU A 328 -17.37 11.00 19.60
N LYS A 329 -17.28 12.05 20.42
CA LYS A 329 -18.15 12.29 21.59
C LYS A 329 -18.23 11.06 22.52
N LEU A 330 -17.10 10.37 22.71
CA LEU A 330 -17.05 9.20 23.59
C LEU A 330 -17.29 9.64 25.04
N ILE A 331 -18.38 9.14 25.63
CA ILE A 331 -18.80 9.51 26.99
C ILE A 331 -17.99 8.75 28.05
N SER A 332 -17.60 7.51 27.74
CA SER A 332 -16.75 6.68 28.58
C SER A 332 -15.26 6.86 28.26
N LYS A 333 -14.41 6.47 29.21
CA LYS A 333 -12.97 6.38 29.01
C LYS A 333 -12.66 5.49 27.79
N PRO A 334 -12.05 6.02 26.71
CA PRO A 334 -11.84 5.27 25.48
C PRO A 334 -10.81 4.16 25.66
N ARG A 335 -11.02 3.03 24.99
CA ARG A 335 -10.07 1.91 24.96
C ARG A 335 -9.16 2.05 23.75
N ILE A 336 -7.85 2.17 24.00
CA ILE A 336 -6.85 2.44 22.98
C ILE A 336 -5.85 1.30 22.92
N ILE A 337 -5.77 0.63 21.77
CA ILE A 337 -4.69 -0.32 21.50
C ILE A 337 -3.45 0.41 21.00
N LEU A 338 -2.32 0.22 21.68
CA LEU A 338 -1.03 0.80 21.33
C LEU A 338 -0.10 -0.25 20.69
N VAL A 339 0.23 -0.01 19.42
CA VAL A 339 1.16 -0.83 18.63
C VAL A 339 2.40 -0.01 18.27
N SER A 340 3.59 -0.55 18.47
CA SER A 340 4.84 0.08 18.05
C SER A 340 5.94 -0.93 17.77
N ASP A 341 6.80 -0.62 16.82
CA ASP A 341 8.06 -1.32 16.57
C ASP A 341 9.12 -1.08 17.67
N ASN A 342 8.83 -0.19 18.64
CA ASN A 342 9.69 0.07 19.78
C ASN A 342 8.99 -0.31 21.11
N PRO A 343 9.20 -1.52 21.65
CA PRO A 343 8.58 -1.95 22.91
C PRO A 343 8.93 -1.07 24.12
N SER A 344 10.08 -0.38 24.10
CA SER A 344 10.43 0.54 25.19
C SER A 344 9.57 1.80 25.18
N LEU A 345 9.24 2.31 23.99
CA LEU A 345 8.32 3.44 23.86
C LEU A 345 6.96 3.10 24.47
N VAL A 346 6.44 1.89 24.20
CA VAL A 346 5.13 1.46 24.72
C VAL A 346 5.08 1.56 26.24
N ARG A 347 6.13 1.09 26.93
CA ARG A 347 6.23 1.19 28.39
C ARG A 347 6.32 2.64 28.88
N ASP A 348 7.06 3.47 28.16
CA ASP A 348 7.27 4.88 28.53
C ASP A 348 5.97 5.70 28.41
N ILE A 349 5.14 5.44 27.38
CA ILE A 349 3.98 6.30 27.06
C ILE A 349 2.64 5.74 27.54
N ALA A 350 2.55 4.44 27.84
CA ALA A 350 1.31 3.82 28.32
C ALA A 350 0.79 4.46 29.63
N PRO A 351 1.61 4.81 30.64
CA PRO A 351 1.13 5.48 31.85
C PRO A 351 0.45 6.83 31.56
N ASP A 352 1.03 7.63 30.65
CA ASP A 352 0.49 8.94 30.30
C ASP A 352 -0.83 8.83 29.52
N LEU A 353 -0.92 7.86 28.59
CA LEU A 353 -2.19 7.54 27.92
C LEU A 353 -3.24 7.03 28.92
N ASN A 354 -2.82 6.23 29.90
CA ASN A 354 -3.71 5.66 30.91
C ASN A 354 -4.40 6.71 31.80
N GLN A 355 -3.89 7.95 31.82
CA GLN A 355 -4.54 9.07 32.53
C GLN A 355 -5.91 9.39 31.94
N PHE A 356 -6.13 9.18 30.63
CA PHE A 356 -7.38 9.54 29.96
C PHE A 356 -7.95 8.46 29.03
N ALA A 357 -7.30 7.30 28.89
CA ALA A 357 -7.75 6.16 28.09
C ALA A 357 -7.44 4.83 28.81
N GLU A 358 -8.14 3.74 28.51
CA GLU A 358 -7.71 2.39 28.89
C GLU A 358 -6.74 1.89 27.82
N VAL A 359 -5.47 1.72 28.16
CA VAL A 359 -4.46 1.25 27.20
C VAL A 359 -4.43 -0.27 27.14
N LEU A 360 -4.70 -0.78 25.95
CA LEU A 360 -4.45 -2.16 25.56
C LEU A 360 -3.08 -2.23 24.88
N HIS A 361 -2.33 -3.29 25.18
CA HIS A 361 -1.10 -3.63 24.49
C HIS A 361 -0.88 -5.12 24.61
N PHE A 362 -0.42 -5.76 23.53
CA PHE A 362 -0.08 -7.17 23.57
C PHE A 362 1.32 -7.36 24.16
N ASP A 363 1.36 -7.71 25.45
CA ASP A 363 2.60 -8.08 26.13
C ASP A 363 3.01 -9.53 25.83
N PHE A 364 3.71 -9.69 24.71
CA PHE A 364 4.17 -11.00 24.24
C PHE A 364 5.09 -11.74 25.23
N LYS A 365 5.73 -11.05 26.19
CA LYS A 365 6.62 -11.70 27.16
C LYS A 365 5.85 -12.45 28.24
N HIS A 366 4.64 -12.00 28.56
CA HIS A 366 3.78 -12.61 29.57
C HIS A 366 2.75 -13.56 28.96
N PHE A 367 2.66 -13.63 27.63
CA PHE A 367 1.80 -14.56 26.93
C PHE A 367 2.36 -15.98 26.99
N LYS A 368 1.65 -16.90 27.66
CA LYS A 368 2.06 -18.30 27.85
C LYS A 368 1.71 -19.24 26.68
N GLY A 369 1.10 -18.73 25.60
CA GLY A 369 0.69 -19.56 24.47
C GLY A 369 1.83 -19.94 23.54
N ASN A 370 1.78 -21.14 22.97
CA ASN A 370 2.81 -21.66 22.08
C ASN A 370 2.54 -21.23 20.63
N ILE A 371 3.00 -20.04 20.24
CA ILE A 371 2.92 -19.53 18.85
C ILE A 371 4.24 -19.74 18.11
N SER A 372 5.31 -20.05 18.86
CA SER A 372 6.58 -20.50 18.29
C SER A 372 6.42 -21.90 17.71
N GLY A 373 5.96 -21.99 16.46
CA GLY A 373 6.24 -23.17 15.64
C GLY A 373 7.75 -23.43 15.58
N ASN A 374 8.13 -24.68 15.30
CA ASN A 374 9.50 -25.22 15.16
C ASN A 374 10.40 -24.53 14.11
N SER A 375 10.09 -23.30 13.72
CA SER A 375 10.90 -22.45 12.86
C SER A 375 11.93 -21.71 13.71
N ASN A 376 13.17 -22.23 13.71
CA ASN A 376 14.37 -21.48 14.04
C ASN A 376 14.51 -20.27 13.08
N PHE A 377 13.73 -19.22 13.31
CA PHE A 377 13.90 -17.96 12.59
C PHE A 377 15.13 -17.28 13.17
N HIS A 378 16.27 -17.46 12.51
CA HIS A 378 17.44 -16.62 12.73
C HIS A 378 17.01 -15.16 12.58
N THR A 379 16.95 -14.43 13.69
CA THR A 379 16.74 -12.98 13.70
C THR A 379 17.94 -12.34 13.03
N VAL A 380 17.82 -12.09 11.72
CA VAL A 380 18.85 -11.38 10.95
C VAL A 380 18.89 -9.94 11.46
N ASP A 381 20.05 -9.46 11.92
CA ASP A 381 20.26 -8.15 12.57
C ASP A 381 19.60 -6.95 11.87
N PHE A 382 19.50 -6.98 10.54
CA PHE A 382 18.82 -5.95 9.76
C PHE A 382 17.32 -5.84 10.09
N ARG A 383 16.63 -6.97 10.30
CA ARG A 383 15.19 -7.00 10.59
C ARG A 383 14.88 -6.50 11.99
N THR A 384 15.79 -6.66 12.94
CA THR A 384 15.65 -6.09 14.29
C THR A 384 15.65 -4.56 14.27
N LYS A 385 16.50 -3.96 13.41
CA LYS A 385 16.55 -2.50 13.23
C LYS A 385 15.34 -1.94 12.49
N ASP A 386 14.77 -2.71 11.56
CA ASP A 386 13.62 -2.28 10.78
C ASP A 386 12.30 -2.60 11.47
N TRP A 387 12.08 -3.77 12.07
CA TRP A 387 10.77 -4.21 12.58
C TRP A 387 10.67 -4.26 14.12
N GLY A 388 11.77 -3.95 14.80
CA GLY A 388 11.86 -4.05 16.26
C GLY A 388 12.36 -5.42 16.72
N THR A 389 12.51 -5.57 18.04
CA THR A 389 13.07 -6.75 18.69
C THR A 389 12.06 -7.86 18.97
N ALA A 390 10.77 -7.60 18.76
CA ALA A 390 9.72 -8.57 19.01
C ALA A 390 9.78 -9.73 17.98
N PRO A 391 9.45 -10.97 18.40
CA PRO A 391 9.26 -12.07 17.46
C PRO A 391 8.24 -11.71 16.38
N ARG A 392 8.45 -12.21 15.17
CA ARG A 392 7.62 -11.84 14.01
C ARG A 392 6.12 -12.06 14.21
N TRP A 393 5.73 -13.15 14.88
CA TRP A 393 4.33 -13.49 15.12
C TRP A 393 3.59 -12.44 15.95
N VAL A 394 4.31 -11.67 16.78
CA VAL A 394 3.75 -10.53 17.56
C VAL A 394 3.13 -9.50 16.64
N ALA A 395 3.77 -9.20 15.50
CA ALA A 395 3.23 -8.25 14.53
C ALA A 395 1.89 -8.68 13.94
N PHE A 396 1.60 -10.00 13.87
CA PHE A 396 0.30 -10.51 13.42
C PHE A 396 -0.75 -10.40 14.51
N VAL A 397 -0.39 -10.62 15.78
CA VAL A 397 -1.29 -10.36 16.92
C VAL A 397 -1.64 -8.88 16.96
N ASP A 398 -0.63 -8.00 16.90
CA ASP A 398 -0.84 -6.55 16.85
C ASP A 398 -1.69 -6.12 15.64
N PHE A 399 -1.47 -6.74 14.47
CA PHE A 399 -2.24 -6.45 13.26
C PHE A 399 -3.72 -6.76 13.47
N PHE A 400 -4.06 -7.99 13.88
CA PHE A 400 -5.46 -8.40 14.04
C PHE A 400 -6.12 -7.73 15.24
N LEU A 401 -5.38 -7.48 16.32
CA LEU A 401 -5.90 -6.76 17.49
C LEU A 401 -6.19 -5.29 17.17
N ALA A 402 -5.27 -4.60 16.48
CA ALA A 402 -5.49 -3.22 16.05
C ALA A 402 -6.58 -3.10 14.98
N SER A 403 -6.74 -4.12 14.14
CA SER A 403 -7.81 -4.17 13.11
C SER A 403 -9.21 -4.39 13.70
N ARG A 404 -9.36 -4.47 15.03
CA ARG A 404 -10.64 -4.45 15.74
C ARG A 404 -11.05 -3.06 16.22
N ALA A 405 -10.25 -2.02 15.95
CA ALA A 405 -10.61 -0.65 16.30
C ALA A 405 -11.96 -0.27 15.67
N LYS A 406 -12.89 0.24 16.49
CA LYS A 406 -14.26 0.55 16.04
C LYS A 406 -14.38 1.86 15.27
N HIS A 407 -13.63 2.88 15.70
CA HIS A 407 -13.89 4.25 15.27
C HIS A 407 -12.71 4.90 14.56
N ALA A 408 -11.49 4.65 15.01
CA ALA A 408 -10.34 5.26 14.38
C ALA A 408 -9.06 4.43 14.44
N VAL A 409 -8.23 4.59 13.41
CA VAL A 409 -6.82 4.22 13.44
C VAL A 409 -6.00 5.48 13.30
N ILE A 410 -5.00 5.66 14.17
CA ILE A 410 -4.09 6.80 14.17
C ILE A 410 -2.69 6.27 13.91
N SER A 411 -2.04 6.80 12.88
CA SER A 411 -0.64 6.53 12.57
C SER A 411 0.25 7.69 13.00
N GLY A 412 1.22 7.41 13.87
CA GLY A 412 2.27 8.34 14.28
C GLY A 412 3.66 7.82 13.97
N ALA A 413 4.63 8.72 13.83
CA ALA A 413 6.02 8.34 13.61
C ALA A 413 7.04 9.43 13.92
N HIS A 414 8.30 9.01 14.10
CA HIS A 414 9.43 9.91 14.24
C HIS A 414 9.86 10.53 12.90
N ARG A 415 10.23 9.68 11.91
CA ARG A 415 10.76 10.11 10.59
C ARG A 415 10.05 9.48 9.39
N ARG A 416 9.41 8.32 9.56
CA ARG A 416 8.68 7.61 8.51
C ARG A 416 7.26 7.34 8.98
N VAL A 417 6.34 8.28 8.73
CA VAL A 417 4.91 8.08 9.03
C VAL A 417 4.35 7.09 8.06
N GLY A 418 3.48 6.21 8.58
CA GLY A 418 2.56 5.53 7.72
C GLY A 418 3.24 4.37 7.02
N THR A 419 3.28 3.27 7.75
CA THR A 419 3.65 2.00 7.19
C THR A 419 2.49 1.48 6.37
N THR A 420 2.81 0.68 5.34
CA THR A 420 1.81 -0.18 4.68
C THR A 420 1.05 -1.02 5.71
N PHE A 421 1.70 -1.39 6.83
CA PHE A 421 1.07 -2.03 7.97
C PHE A 421 -0.08 -1.20 8.58
N ALA A 422 0.14 0.06 8.96
CA ALA A 422 -0.90 0.90 9.57
C ALA A 422 -2.07 1.15 8.61
N GLN A 423 -1.77 1.29 7.31
CA GLN A 423 -2.79 1.44 6.30
C GLN A 423 -3.66 0.19 6.14
N LEU A 424 -3.04 -1.00 6.16
CA LEU A 424 -3.79 -2.27 6.12
C LEU A 424 -4.60 -2.48 7.41
N VAL A 425 -4.09 -2.08 8.57
CA VAL A 425 -4.86 -2.08 9.83
C VAL A 425 -6.10 -1.20 9.70
N ALA A 426 -5.94 0.04 9.21
CA ALA A 426 -7.06 0.95 8.98
C ALA A 426 -8.06 0.40 7.96
N ALA A 427 -7.58 -0.20 6.87
CA ALA A 427 -8.43 -0.80 5.85
C ALA A 427 -9.22 -1.99 6.39
N LEU A 428 -8.59 -2.91 7.12
CA LEU A 428 -9.29 -4.07 7.68
C LEU A 428 -10.25 -3.66 8.81
N ALA A 429 -9.84 -2.73 9.69
CA ALA A 429 -10.71 -2.19 10.73
C ALA A 429 -11.97 -1.53 10.15
N ALA A 430 -11.81 -0.71 9.11
CA ALA A 430 -12.95 -0.09 8.44
C ALA A 430 -13.89 -1.12 7.78
N ALA A 431 -13.33 -2.19 7.19
CA ALA A 431 -14.13 -3.25 6.59
C ALA A 431 -14.90 -4.07 7.63
N ASN A 432 -14.29 -4.38 8.77
CA ASN A 432 -14.92 -5.12 9.87
C ASN A 432 -16.09 -4.36 10.51
N ASN A 433 -16.04 -3.03 10.50
CA ASN A 433 -17.09 -2.18 11.06
C ASN A 433 -18.12 -1.69 10.01
N LEU A 434 -18.04 -2.19 8.77
CA LEU A 434 -19.01 -1.85 7.73
C LEU A 434 -20.30 -2.68 7.94
N GLU A 435 -21.34 -2.06 8.51
CA GLU A 435 -22.67 -2.65 8.71
C GLU A 435 -23.58 -2.35 7.51
N GLU A 436 -24.18 -3.36 6.88
CA GLU A 436 -24.98 -3.14 5.65
C GLU A 436 -26.35 -2.48 5.91
N GLU A 437 -26.85 -2.47 7.16
CA GLU A 437 -28.24 -2.15 7.49
C GLU A 437 -28.46 -0.83 8.26
N ARG A 438 -27.41 -0.09 8.65
CA ARG A 438 -27.61 1.21 9.34
C ARG A 438 -27.87 2.34 8.34
N SER A 439 -29.15 2.54 8.05
CA SER A 439 -29.67 3.83 7.58
C SER A 439 -29.45 4.89 8.66
N SER A 440 -28.65 5.90 8.33
CA SER A 440 -28.51 7.19 9.03
C SER A 440 -27.99 7.16 10.49
N ALA A 441 -26.79 7.72 10.68
CA ALA A 441 -26.15 8.08 11.96
C ALA A 441 -25.56 6.93 12.81
N GLY A 442 -24.34 6.49 12.47
CA GLY A 442 -23.59 5.55 13.31
C GLY A 442 -22.08 5.53 13.02
N THR A 443 -21.39 6.62 13.35
CA THR A 443 -19.93 6.82 13.34
C THR A 443 -19.16 6.37 12.08
N ASN A 444 -18.83 7.33 11.20
CA ASN A 444 -17.88 7.10 10.12
C ASN A 444 -16.51 6.72 10.71
N PHE A 445 -16.02 5.52 10.39
CA PHE A 445 -14.65 5.12 10.72
C PHE A 445 -13.64 6.13 10.13
N THR A 446 -12.60 6.47 10.87
CA THR A 446 -11.59 7.44 10.43
C THR A 446 -10.17 6.88 10.47
N PHE A 447 -9.41 7.16 9.42
CA PHE A 447 -7.96 6.96 9.43
C PHE A 447 -7.27 8.31 9.54
N LEU A 448 -6.44 8.47 10.56
CA LEU A 448 -5.78 9.72 10.91
C LEU A 448 -4.27 9.53 10.95
N SER A 449 -3.55 10.60 10.66
CA SER A 449 -2.10 10.63 10.79
C SER A 449 -1.68 11.84 11.62
N SER A 450 -0.86 11.57 12.64
CA SER A 450 -0.29 12.62 13.47
C SER A 450 1.04 13.11 12.87
N PHE A 451 1.21 14.42 12.74
CA PHE A 451 2.42 15.02 12.20
C PHE A 451 3.08 15.97 13.20
N GLN A 452 4.41 15.98 13.13
CA GLN A 452 5.27 16.92 13.83
C GLN A 452 6.21 17.59 12.82
N SER A 453 6.76 18.75 13.19
CA SER A 453 7.47 19.63 12.25
C SER A 453 8.65 18.99 11.52
N ASN A 454 9.50 18.21 12.20
CA ASN A 454 10.67 17.56 11.57
C ASN A 454 10.23 16.54 10.50
N LEU A 455 9.09 15.89 10.73
CA LEU A 455 8.54 14.91 9.82
C LEU A 455 7.98 15.59 8.57
N LEU A 456 7.32 16.74 8.69
CA LEU A 456 6.84 17.53 7.56
C LEU A 456 7.99 18.18 6.76
N ARG A 457 9.04 18.65 7.43
CA ARG A 457 10.22 19.28 6.80
C ARG A 457 11.12 18.29 6.07
N GLU A 458 11.35 17.13 6.67
CA GLU A 458 12.42 16.22 6.25
C GLU A 458 12.00 14.76 6.21
N GLY A 459 11.12 14.32 7.08
CA GLY A 459 10.73 12.91 7.16
C GLY A 459 10.02 12.42 5.90
N LEU A 460 8.95 13.11 5.50
CA LEU A 460 8.06 12.67 4.43
C LEU A 460 8.75 12.63 3.06
N LYS A 461 9.51 13.67 2.68
CA LYS A 461 10.23 13.72 1.39
C LYS A 461 11.25 12.59 1.19
N ASN A 462 11.72 12.00 2.29
CA ASN A 462 12.73 10.94 2.32
C ASN A 462 12.14 9.53 2.48
N GLN A 463 10.81 9.37 2.47
CA GLN A 463 10.19 8.05 2.57
C GLN A 463 10.46 7.23 1.32
N ILE A 464 10.88 5.97 1.49
CA ILE A 464 11.20 5.05 0.40
C ILE A 464 9.98 4.19 0.12
N GLY A 465 9.60 4.10 -1.15
CA GLY A 465 8.42 3.37 -1.61
C GLY A 465 7.57 4.29 -2.48
N TRP A 466 6.72 3.71 -3.32
CA TRP A 466 5.92 4.50 -4.22
C TRP A 466 4.56 4.80 -3.60
N GLY A 467 4.03 5.99 -3.84
CA GLY A 467 2.64 6.27 -3.51
C GLY A 467 2.26 6.07 -2.05
N HIS A 468 3.21 6.26 -1.13
CA HIS A 468 2.89 6.40 0.29
C HIS A 468 1.83 7.48 0.42
N VAL A 469 0.73 7.16 1.12
CA VAL A 469 -0.39 8.07 1.35
C VAL A 469 0.12 9.44 1.79
N TRP A 470 1.25 9.47 2.50
CA TRP A 470 1.82 10.65 3.12
C TRP A 470 2.72 11.53 2.25
N ASN A 471 3.24 11.05 1.11
CA ASN A 471 4.12 11.87 0.26
C ASN A 471 3.41 13.12 -0.28
N ARG A 472 2.07 13.07 -0.42
CA ARG A 472 1.25 14.22 -0.82
C ARG A 472 1.31 15.39 0.15
N PHE A 473 1.62 15.13 1.42
CA PHE A 473 1.77 16.14 2.48
C PHE A 473 3.21 16.68 2.56
N ALA A 474 4.04 16.39 1.57
CA ALA A 474 5.47 16.70 1.57
C ALA A 474 5.92 17.57 0.39
N GLY A 475 5.05 17.80 -0.59
CA GLY A 475 5.36 18.65 -1.74
C GLY A 475 5.27 20.14 -1.42
N THR A 476 5.46 20.96 -2.44
CA THR A 476 5.58 22.42 -2.38
C THR A 476 4.35 23.14 -1.84
N LEU A 477 3.16 22.55 -1.94
CA LEU A 477 1.92 23.14 -1.45
C LEU A 477 1.66 22.84 0.04
N SER A 478 2.53 22.10 0.73
CA SER A 478 2.37 21.76 2.14
C SER A 478 3.15 22.73 3.05
N CYS A 479 2.50 23.23 4.10
CA CYS A 479 3.17 24.06 5.09
C CYS A 479 4.07 23.22 6.03
N HIS A 480 5.39 23.32 5.89
CA HIS A 480 6.33 22.43 6.59
C HIS A 480 6.56 22.73 8.08
N ASN A 481 6.24 23.93 8.56
CA ASN A 481 6.61 24.38 9.93
C ASN A 481 5.55 24.09 11.00
N GLN A 482 4.63 23.18 10.72
CA GLN A 482 3.49 22.94 11.60
C GLN A 482 3.83 21.96 12.72
N SER A 483 3.31 22.26 13.91
CA SER A 483 3.44 21.40 15.08
C SER A 483 2.13 20.66 15.35
N ARG A 484 2.23 19.40 15.80
CA ARG A 484 1.13 18.60 16.36
C ARG A 484 -0.15 18.55 15.53
N GLN A 485 -0.03 18.36 14.21
CA GLN A 485 -1.18 18.27 13.31
C GLN A 485 -1.78 16.86 13.33
N CYS A 486 -3.08 16.75 13.07
CA CYS A 486 -3.83 15.49 13.01
C CYS A 486 -4.70 15.47 11.75
N ALA A 487 -4.14 14.98 10.65
CA ALA A 487 -4.82 15.01 9.37
C ALA A 487 -5.58 13.72 9.09
N ARG A 488 -6.74 13.87 8.43
CA ARG A 488 -7.44 12.77 7.78
C ARG A 488 -6.59 12.17 6.68
N THR A 489 -6.53 10.86 6.68
CA THR A 489 -5.70 10.05 5.78
C THR A 489 -6.64 9.10 5.05
N PRO A 490 -6.60 9.02 3.71
CA PRO A 490 -7.46 8.10 2.98
C PRO A 490 -7.03 6.67 3.25
N ILE A 491 -8.01 5.79 3.47
CA ILE A 491 -7.79 4.34 3.59
C ILE A 491 -7.23 3.80 2.26
N LEU A 492 -7.86 4.20 1.15
CA LEU A 492 -7.36 4.00 -0.20
C LEU A 492 -6.79 5.32 -0.76
N PRO A 493 -5.46 5.56 -0.67
CA PRO A 493 -4.83 6.76 -1.22
C PRO A 493 -4.97 6.79 -2.72
N PRO A 494 -5.32 7.94 -3.33
CA PRO A 494 -5.27 8.07 -4.77
C PRO A 494 -3.82 7.94 -5.22
N ALA A 495 -3.66 7.14 -6.27
CA ALA A 495 -2.40 6.94 -6.95
C ALA A 495 -1.90 8.19 -7.69
N TRP A 496 -2.82 9.12 -7.95
CA TRP A 496 -2.64 10.30 -8.76
C TRP A 496 -2.73 11.56 -7.89
N TRP A 497 -2.23 12.68 -8.43
CA TRP A 497 -2.29 14.01 -7.80
C TRP A 497 -3.38 14.89 -8.45
N ASP A 498 -4.53 14.30 -8.74
CA ASP A 498 -5.64 14.97 -9.45
C ASP A 498 -6.46 15.94 -8.54
N GLY A 499 -6.14 16.01 -7.24
CA GLY A 499 -6.85 16.88 -6.29
C GLY A 499 -6.20 18.23 -6.05
N LEU A 500 -7.03 19.26 -5.83
CA LEU A 500 -6.62 20.54 -5.25
C LEU A 500 -5.89 20.24 -3.92
N TRP A 501 -4.61 20.60 -3.83
CA TRP A 501 -3.70 20.32 -2.70
C TRP A 501 -3.00 18.95 -2.66
N GLN A 502 -3.08 18.14 -3.71
CA GLN A 502 -2.22 16.97 -3.81
C GLN A 502 -0.84 17.41 -4.32
N SER A 503 0.17 17.44 -3.44
CA SER A 503 1.49 17.98 -3.79
C SER A 503 2.53 16.85 -3.97
N PRO A 504 2.83 16.41 -5.21
CA PRO A 504 3.88 15.43 -5.44
C PRO A 504 5.25 16.00 -5.11
N ILE A 505 6.17 15.14 -4.67
CA ILE A 505 7.59 15.48 -4.59
C ILE A 505 8.26 15.18 -5.95
N PRO A 506 9.37 15.88 -6.32
CA PRO A 506 10.00 15.72 -7.63
C PRO A 506 10.35 14.27 -8.00
N ARG A 507 10.81 13.47 -7.04
CA ARG A 507 11.07 12.04 -7.25
C ARG A 507 9.85 11.29 -7.78
N ASP A 508 8.69 11.59 -7.21
CA ASP A 508 7.45 10.90 -7.53
C ASP A 508 6.89 11.37 -8.89
N VAL A 509 7.10 12.66 -9.25
CA VAL A 509 6.85 13.22 -10.59
C VAL A 509 7.72 12.51 -11.63
N ASN A 510 9.05 12.51 -11.47
CA ASN A 510 9.98 11.86 -12.40
C ASN A 510 9.65 10.38 -12.58
N ARG A 511 9.15 9.74 -11.51
CA ARG A 511 8.71 8.35 -11.59
C ARG A 511 7.45 8.19 -12.41
N MET A 512 6.48 9.11 -12.35
CA MET A 512 5.30 9.08 -13.22
C MET A 512 5.64 9.36 -14.69
N GLU A 513 6.55 10.29 -14.95
CA GLU A 513 7.05 10.59 -16.30
C GLU A 513 7.63 9.35 -16.97
N ALA A 514 8.31 8.48 -16.20
CA ALA A 514 8.83 7.22 -16.71
C ALA A 514 7.74 6.25 -17.22
N TYR A 515 6.47 6.42 -16.79
CA TYR A 515 5.30 5.67 -17.31
C TYR A 515 4.57 6.41 -18.43
N GLY A 516 5.05 7.59 -18.86
CA GLY A 516 4.43 8.42 -19.88
C GLY A 516 3.46 9.48 -19.33
N ILE A 517 3.37 9.64 -18.01
CA ILE A 517 2.47 10.61 -17.37
C ILE A 517 3.26 11.87 -17.02
N HIS A 518 2.95 12.98 -17.68
CA HIS A 518 3.52 14.28 -17.34
C HIS A 518 2.46 15.11 -16.61
N LEU A 519 2.79 15.51 -15.39
CA LEU A 519 1.89 16.28 -14.54
C LEU A 519 2.10 17.77 -14.81
N SER A 520 1.02 18.52 -14.94
CA SER A 520 1.03 19.98 -14.91
C SER A 520 1.36 20.48 -13.49
N GLY A 521 1.61 21.79 -13.34
CA GLY A 521 1.78 22.41 -12.03
C GLY A 521 0.56 22.27 -11.10
N PHE A 522 -0.60 21.89 -11.64
CA PHE A 522 -1.84 21.63 -10.92
C PHE A 522 -2.15 20.14 -10.76
N GLY A 523 -1.26 19.24 -11.19
CA GLY A 523 -1.40 17.79 -11.02
C GLY A 523 -2.25 17.08 -12.07
N THR A 524 -2.75 17.79 -13.09
CA THR A 524 -3.43 17.20 -14.25
C THR A 524 -2.43 16.62 -15.25
N PHE A 525 -2.85 15.68 -16.11
CA PHE A 525 -1.98 15.13 -17.17
C PHE A 525 -2.69 15.12 -18.53
N ASP A 526 -1.92 15.09 -19.61
CA ASP A 526 -2.42 15.10 -20.99
C ASP A 526 -2.60 13.67 -21.53
N ASP A 527 -3.85 13.29 -21.80
CA ASP A 527 -4.20 11.99 -22.38
C ASP A 527 -3.56 11.78 -23.77
N ASN A 528 -3.45 12.83 -24.61
CA ASN A 528 -2.85 12.71 -25.94
C ASN A 528 -1.37 12.34 -25.84
N GLN A 529 -0.67 12.92 -24.87
CA GLN A 529 0.72 12.61 -24.61
C GLN A 529 0.88 11.16 -24.14
N LEU A 530 0.00 10.67 -23.26
CA LEU A 530 0.00 9.27 -22.84
C LEU A 530 -0.29 8.32 -24.01
N HIS A 531 -1.24 8.67 -24.88
CA HIS A 531 -1.52 7.91 -26.11
C HIS A 531 -0.31 7.84 -27.04
N SER A 532 0.40 8.97 -27.24
CA SER A 532 1.62 9.03 -28.02
C SER A 532 2.75 8.19 -27.40
N PHE A 533 2.92 8.26 -26.08
CA PHE A 533 3.87 7.42 -25.34
C PHE A 533 3.55 5.92 -25.51
N CYS A 534 2.30 5.52 -25.34
CA CYS A 534 1.89 4.12 -25.49
C CYS A 534 2.00 3.61 -26.93
N SER A 535 1.84 4.49 -27.93
CA SER A 535 1.93 4.13 -29.36
C SER A 535 3.37 3.99 -29.85
N SER A 536 4.29 4.83 -29.35
CA SER A 536 5.72 4.80 -29.71
C SER A 536 6.50 3.68 -28.99
N ARG A 537 5.94 3.13 -27.92
CA ARG A 537 6.61 2.16 -27.06
C ARG A 537 6.47 0.73 -27.59
N LYS A 538 7.58 -0.03 -27.58
CA LYS A 538 7.55 -1.48 -27.78
C LYS A 538 6.72 -2.14 -26.68
N LYS A 539 5.81 -3.05 -27.03
CA LYS A 539 4.98 -3.80 -26.08
C LYS A 539 5.76 -4.98 -25.50
N PRO A 540 6.33 -4.89 -24.27
CA PRO A 540 7.03 -6.02 -23.69
C PRO A 540 6.04 -7.14 -23.37
N VAL A 541 6.31 -8.34 -23.87
CA VAL A 541 5.60 -9.56 -23.47
C VAL A 541 6.62 -10.54 -22.94
N LEU A 542 6.57 -10.81 -21.63
CA LEU A 542 7.38 -11.82 -20.98
C LEU A 542 6.47 -12.95 -20.53
N THR A 543 6.74 -14.16 -21.01
CA THR A 543 5.98 -15.35 -20.65
C THR A 543 6.86 -16.46 -20.11
N ILE A 544 6.34 -17.24 -19.17
CA ILE A 544 7.00 -18.45 -18.64
C ILE A 544 6.07 -19.64 -18.88
N PRO A 545 6.49 -20.67 -19.63
CA PRO A 545 5.72 -21.89 -19.80
C PRO A 545 5.75 -22.74 -18.52
N LEU A 546 4.61 -23.37 -18.20
CA LEU A 546 4.48 -24.26 -17.05
C LEU A 546 4.13 -25.69 -17.43
N ILE A 547 3.35 -25.87 -18.51
CA ILE A 547 2.92 -27.14 -19.12
C ILE A 547 2.84 -26.94 -20.63
#